data_AF-A0A6I2YAX2-F1
#
_entry.id   AF-A0A6I2YAX2-F1
#
_cell.length_a   1.000
_cell.length_b   1.000
_cell.length_c   1.000
_cell.angle_alpha   90.00
_cell.angle_beta   90.00
_cell.angle_gamma   90.00
#
_symmetry.space_group_name_H-M   'P 1'
#
loop_
_entity.id
_entity.type
_entity.pdbx_description
1 polymer ?
#
loop_
_entity_poly.entity_id
_entity_poly.type
_entity_poly.pdbx_seq_one_letter_code
_entity_poly.pdbx_strand_id
1 'polypeptide(L)'
;MDIRILTRELTPFERLVAEHMCDGLSNSAIARETAHSEKVIENTVSRMARAFGIKSNSDTNIRVLLALAYRAHFGDTSFDKLAVPCSHFEVGADGKNYCTRHI
;
A
#
# COMPACT_ATOMS: atom_id res chain seq x y z
N MET A 1 14.32 0.86 -13.22
CA MET A 1 14.24 0.77 -11.74
C MET A 1 13.48 -0.52 -11.45
N ASP A 2 14.20 -1.62 -11.19
CA ASP A 2 13.60 -2.94 -10.93
C ASP A 2 13.27 -3.07 -9.44
N ILE A 3 12.08 -2.62 -9.03
CA ILE A 3 11.53 -2.84 -7.69
C ILE A 3 10.76 -4.16 -7.73
N ARG A 4 11.46 -5.30 -7.74
CA ARG A 4 10.82 -6.62 -7.90
C ARG A 4 11.25 -7.69 -6.90
N ILE A 5 12.10 -7.37 -5.94
CA ILE A 5 12.59 -8.36 -4.99
C ILE A 5 12.23 -7.89 -3.59
N LEU A 6 11.03 -8.26 -3.15
CA LEU A 6 10.73 -8.32 -1.73
C LEU A 6 11.71 -9.35 -1.13
N THR A 7 12.71 -8.87 -0.40
CA THR A 7 13.83 -9.70 0.11
C THR A 7 13.43 -10.62 1.26
N ARG A 8 12.28 -10.36 1.89
CA ARG A 8 11.67 -11.19 2.93
C ARG A 8 10.18 -10.93 3.02
N GLU A 9 9.42 -11.89 3.53
CA GLU A 9 8.01 -11.68 3.81
C GLU A 9 7.79 -10.58 4.86
N LEU A 10 6.67 -9.86 4.71
CA LEU A 10 6.21 -8.87 5.67
C LEU A 10 5.45 -9.56 6.80
N THR A 11 5.69 -9.11 8.02
CA THR A 11 4.91 -9.55 9.18
C THR A 11 3.46 -9.06 9.08
N PRO A 12 2.49 -9.68 9.79
CA PRO A 12 1.10 -9.20 9.81
C PRO A 12 0.98 -7.72 10.21
N PHE A 13 1.80 -7.28 11.16
CA PHE A 13 1.83 -5.89 11.58
C PHE A 13 2.40 -4.95 10.51
N GLU A 14 3.44 -5.37 9.80
CA GLU A 14 3.98 -4.60 8.66
C GLU A 14 2.94 -4.48 7.53
N ARG A 15 2.20 -5.55 7.25
CA ARG A 15 1.11 -5.52 6.27
C ARG A 15 0.03 -4.51 6.66
N LEU A 16 -0.42 -4.53 7.92
CA LEU A 16 -1.39 -3.58 8.46
C LEU A 16 -0.91 -2.12 8.33
N VAL A 17 0.34 -1.85 8.69
CA VAL A 17 0.95 -0.51 8.56
C VAL A 17 1.04 -0.10 7.09
N ALA A 18 1.39 -1.03 6.19
CA ALA A 18 1.45 -0.75 4.75
C ALA A 18 0.07 -0.43 4.16
N GLU A 19 -0.98 -1.14 4.56
CA GLU A 19 -2.37 -0.87 4.15
C GLU A 19 -2.81 0.53 4.55
N HIS A 20 -2.66 0.90 5.83
CA HIS A 20 -3.00 2.26 6.29
C HIS A 20 -2.14 3.34 5.62
N MET A 21 -0.87 3.04 5.33
CA MET A 21 -0.01 3.95 4.58
C MET A 21 -0.49 4.13 3.13
N CYS A 22 -0.96 3.06 2.49
CA CYS A 22 -1.57 3.14 1.15
C CYS A 22 -2.87 3.95 1.17
N ASP A 23 -3.68 3.81 2.22
CA ASP A 23 -4.86 4.65 2.46
C ASP A 23 -4.51 6.14 2.74
N GLY A 24 -3.21 6.48 2.83
CA GLY A 24 -2.73 7.86 2.92
C GLY A 24 -2.59 8.42 4.34
N LEU A 25 -2.70 7.58 5.37
CA LEU A 25 -2.65 8.02 6.77
C LEU A 25 -1.23 8.50 7.14
N SER A 26 -1.10 9.51 8.02
CA SER A 26 0.20 9.93 8.59
C SER A 26 0.74 8.90 9.58
N ASN A 27 2.02 8.99 9.99
CA ASN A 27 2.56 8.06 11.01
C ASN A 27 1.80 8.18 12.33
N SER A 28 1.45 9.40 12.74
CA SER A 28 0.64 9.68 13.92
C SER A 28 -0.79 9.12 13.81
N ALA A 29 -1.42 9.15 12.63
CA ALA A 29 -2.74 8.56 12.41
C ALA A 29 -2.68 7.02 12.47
N ILE A 30 -1.70 6.39 11.82
CA ILE A 30 -1.49 4.94 11.90
C ILE A 30 -1.20 4.51 13.34
N ALA A 31 -0.38 5.29 14.07
CA ALA A 31 -0.07 5.03 15.46
C ALA A 31 -1.32 5.01 16.34
N ARG A 32 -2.24 5.96 16.12
CA ARG A 32 -3.54 6.00 16.79
C ARG A 32 -4.41 4.80 16.45
N GLU A 33 -4.53 4.48 15.16
CA GLU A 33 -5.38 3.38 14.68
C GLU A 33 -4.90 2.01 15.17
N THR A 34 -3.58 1.84 15.28
CA THR A 34 -2.95 0.58 15.69
C THR A 34 -2.59 0.52 17.18
N ALA A 35 -2.95 1.53 17.98
CA ALA A 35 -2.63 1.64 19.40
C ALA A 35 -1.12 1.48 19.72
N HIS A 36 -0.27 2.08 18.88
CA HIS A 36 1.19 2.11 19.04
C HIS A 36 1.73 3.53 19.09
N SER A 37 3.03 3.68 19.36
CA SER A 37 3.68 5.00 19.28
C SER A 37 4.06 5.34 17.84
N GLU A 38 4.12 6.63 17.52
CA GLU A 38 4.58 7.11 16.21
C GLU A 38 5.98 6.59 15.87
N LYS A 39 6.84 6.45 16.88
CA LYS A 39 8.18 5.89 16.70
C LYS A 39 8.17 4.42 16.25
N VAL A 40 7.22 3.62 16.74
CA VAL A 40 7.04 2.24 16.27
C VAL A 40 6.65 2.22 14.80
N ILE A 41 5.80 3.15 14.36
CA ILE A 41 5.38 3.25 12.95
C ILE A 41 6.56 3.65 12.07
N GLU A 42 7.33 4.68 12.44
CA GLU A 42 8.55 5.08 11.72
C GLU A 42 9.54 3.93 11.54
N ASN A 43 9.80 3.19 12.62
CA ASN A 43 10.72 2.06 12.60
C ASN A 43 10.19 0.93 11.71
N THR A 44 8.88 0.70 11.72
CA THR A 44 8.21 -0.30 10.87
C THR A 44 8.31 0.08 9.39
N VAL A 45 7.99 1.33 9.04
CA VAL A 45 8.17 1.86 7.67
C VAL A 45 9.62 1.71 7.20
N SER A 46 10.58 2.03 8.07
CA SER A 46 12.01 1.90 7.76
C SER A 46 12.43 0.44 7.50
N ARG A 47 11.91 -0.52 8.30
CA ARG A 47 12.18 -1.96 8.09
C ARG A 47 11.53 -2.49 6.81
N MET A 48 10.33 -2.04 6.48
CA MET A 48 9.66 -2.40 5.25
C MET A 48 10.40 -1.86 4.03
N ALA A 49 10.81 -0.58 4.04
CA ALA A 49 11.57 0.00 2.95
C ALA A 49 12.84 -0.81 2.63
N ARG A 50 13.56 -1.29 3.65
CA ARG A 50 14.69 -2.20 3.47
C ARG A 50 14.28 -3.54 2.86
N ALA A 51 13.14 -4.10 3.26
CA ALA A 51 12.61 -5.34 2.69
C ALA A 51 12.32 -5.21 1.18
N PHE A 52 11.87 -4.03 0.74
CA PHE A 52 11.65 -3.68 -0.67
C PHE A 52 12.90 -3.17 -1.40
N GLY A 53 14.07 -3.15 -0.75
CA GLY A 53 15.31 -2.63 -1.35
C GLY A 53 15.30 -1.12 -1.61
N ILE A 54 14.39 -0.38 -0.98
CA ILE A 54 14.25 1.07 -1.15
C ILE A 54 15.30 1.78 -0.29
N LYS A 55 16.17 2.55 -0.94
CA LYS A 55 17.15 3.40 -0.27
C LYS A 55 16.53 4.76 0.03
N SER A 56 16.75 5.25 1.25
CA SER A 56 16.44 6.64 1.59
C SER A 56 17.42 7.58 0.90
N ASN A 57 16.91 8.54 0.13
CA ASN A 57 17.65 9.69 -0.36
C ASN A 57 17.00 10.97 0.21
N SER A 58 17.72 12.10 0.22
CA SER A 58 17.21 13.37 0.78
C SER A 58 16.09 13.99 -0.06
N ASP A 59 15.93 13.55 -1.30
CA ASP A 59 15.05 14.15 -2.31
C ASP A 59 13.71 13.41 -2.46
N THR A 60 13.60 12.17 -1.98
CA THR A 60 12.38 11.36 -2.16
C THR A 60 11.79 10.88 -0.84
N ASN A 61 10.49 11.10 -0.69
CA ASN A 61 9.76 10.58 0.47
C ASN A 61 9.64 9.04 0.37
N ILE A 62 10.34 8.36 1.27
CA ILE A 62 10.39 6.89 1.33
C ILE A 62 9.01 6.24 1.40
N ARG A 63 8.02 6.91 2.01
CA ARG A 63 6.65 6.39 2.17
C ARG A 63 5.93 6.30 0.83
N VAL A 64 6.16 7.27 -0.06
CA VAL A 64 5.58 7.28 -1.41
C VAL A 64 6.13 6.11 -2.21
N LEU A 65 7.46 5.94 -2.24
CA LEU A 65 8.08 4.81 -2.93
C LEU A 65 7.64 3.47 -2.35
N LEU A 66 7.54 3.38 -1.03
CA LEU A 66 7.11 2.15 -0.36
C LEU A 66 5.65 1.82 -0.65
N ALA A 67 4.76 2.81 -0.67
CA ALA A 67 3.36 2.60 -1.02
C ALA A 67 3.20 2.12 -2.47
N LEU A 68 3.93 2.73 -3.41
CA LEU A 68 3.96 2.29 -4.81
C LEU A 68 4.50 0.86 -4.95
N ALA A 69 5.61 0.55 -4.27
CA ALA A 69 6.21 -0.78 -4.29
C ALA A 69 5.28 -1.85 -3.70
N TYR A 70 4.62 -1.54 -2.57
CA TYR A 70 3.68 -2.42 -1.91
C TYR A 70 2.47 -2.72 -2.81
N ARG A 71 1.86 -1.67 -3.40
CA ARG A 71 0.73 -1.81 -4.34
C ARG A 71 1.09 -2.57 -5.61
N ALA A 72 2.28 -2.34 -6.15
CA ALA A 72 2.76 -3.07 -7.32
C ALA A 72 2.97 -4.57 -7.02
N HIS A 73 3.31 -4.92 -5.78
CA HIS A 73 3.59 -6.30 -5.38
C HIS A 73 2.34 -7.06 -4.91
N PHE A 74 1.44 -6.42 -4.16
CA PHE A 74 0.28 -7.06 -3.53
C PHE A 74 -1.07 -6.66 -4.13
N GLY A 75 -1.08 -5.74 -5.10
CA GLY A 75 -2.31 -5.12 -5.60
C GLY A 75 -2.73 -3.91 -4.76
N ASP A 76 -3.70 -3.15 -5.29
CA ASP A 76 -4.18 -1.92 -4.66
C ASP A 76 -5.65 -2.01 -4.24
N THR A 77 -5.87 -2.57 -3.06
CA THR A 77 -7.22 -2.71 -2.47
C THR A 77 -7.78 -1.40 -1.93
N SER A 78 -6.96 -0.33 -1.82
CA SER A 78 -7.45 0.99 -1.40
C SER A 78 -8.43 1.57 -2.40
N PHE A 79 -8.31 1.26 -3.70
CA PHE A 79 -9.26 1.71 -4.72
C PHE A 79 -10.65 1.09 -4.55
N ASP A 80 -10.74 -0.16 -4.09
CA ASP A 80 -12.02 -0.82 -3.84
C ASP A 80 -12.83 -0.10 -2.74
N LYS A 81 -12.13 0.50 -1.77
CA LYS A 81 -12.75 1.27 -0.68
C LYS A 81 -13.37 2.60 -1.14
N LEU A 82 -12.96 3.13 -2.28
CA LEU A 82 -13.48 4.41 -2.80
C LEU A 82 -14.90 4.27 -3.37
N ALA A 83 -15.40 3.04 -3.56
CA ALA A 83 -16.70 2.74 -4.19
C ALA A 83 -16.90 3.45 -5.54
N VAL A 84 -15.80 3.82 -6.22
CA VAL A 84 -15.83 4.46 -7.53
C VAL A 84 -15.81 3.41 -8.62
N PRO A 85 -16.55 3.62 -9.72
CA PRO A 85 -16.45 2.73 -10.86
C PRO A 85 -15.01 2.72 -11.45
N CYS A 86 -14.31 1.57 -11.41
CA CYS A 86 -13.12 1.26 -12.21
C CYS A 86 -13.28 1.71 -13.67
N SER A 87 -12.25 2.27 -14.31
CA SER A 87 -12.31 2.68 -15.72
C SER A 87 -12.54 1.53 -16.71
N HIS A 88 -12.53 0.28 -16.23
CA HIS A 88 -12.74 -0.95 -17.00
C HIS A 88 -14.16 -1.52 -16.82
N PHE A 89 -15.10 -0.71 -16.32
CA PHE A 89 -16.50 -1.12 -16.21
C PHE A 89 -17.15 -1.22 -17.58
N GLU A 90 -17.68 -2.41 -17.88
CA GLU A 90 -18.55 -2.64 -19.04
C GLU A 90 -19.93 -3.11 -18.57
N VAL A 91 -20.97 -2.69 -19.29
CA VAL A 91 -22.35 -3.14 -19.05
C VAL A 91 -22.53 -4.47 -19.76
N GLY A 92 -22.75 -5.53 -18.99
CA GLY A 92 -23.03 -6.87 -19.50
C GLY A 92 -24.40 -6.96 -20.17
N ALA A 93 -24.63 -8.05 -20.91
CA ALA A 93 -25.90 -8.29 -21.62
C ALA A 93 -27.13 -8.41 -20.68
N ASP A 94 -26.92 -8.58 -19.39
CA ASP A 94 -27.92 -8.61 -18.33
C ASP A 94 -28.15 -7.24 -17.66
N GLY A 95 -27.49 -6.19 -18.15
CA GLY A 95 -27.57 -4.82 -17.62
C GLY A 95 -26.78 -4.60 -16.33
N LYS A 96 -25.96 -5.58 -15.91
CA LYS A 96 -25.10 -5.43 -14.72
C LYS A 96 -23.71 -4.93 -15.10
N ASN A 97 -23.10 -4.18 -14.18
CA ASN A 97 -21.76 -3.63 -14.35
C ASN A 97 -20.72 -4.67 -13.93
N TYR A 98 -19.79 -5.00 -14.83
CA TYR A 98 -18.67 -5.92 -14.55
C TYR A 98 -17.34 -5.20 -14.81
N CYS A 99 -16.37 -5.36 -13.90
CA CYS A 99 -15.01 -4.88 -14.12
C CYS A 99 -14.22 -6.00 -14.83
N THR A 100 -13.80 -5.79 -16.08
CA THR A 100 -13.16 -6.83 -16.91
C THR A 100 -11.70 -7.16 -16.51
N ARG A 101 -11.18 -6.50 -15.45
CA ARG A 101 -9.78 -6.58 -15.02
C ARG A 101 -9.57 -6.92 -13.54
N HIS A 102 -10.62 -6.92 -12.71
CA HIS A 102 -10.54 -7.40 -11.33
C HIS A 102 -11.12 -8.81 -11.32
N ILE A 103 -10.25 -9.83 -11.31
CA ILE A 103 -10.61 -11.26 -11.21
C ILE A 103 -10.30 -11.72 -9.80
#